data_AF-A0A6A4GKE2-F1
#
_entry.id   AF-A0A6A4GKE2-F1
#
_cell.length_a   1.000
_cell.length_b   1.000
_cell.length_c   1.000
_cell.angle_alpha   90.00
_cell.angle_beta   90.00
_cell.angle_gamma   90.00
#
_symmetry.space_group_name_H-M   'P 1'
#
loop_
_entity.id
_entity.type
_entity.pdbx_description
1 polymer ?
#
loop_
_entity_poly.entity_id
_entity_poly.type
_entity_poly.pdbx_seq_one_letter_code
_entity_poly.pdbx_strand_id
1 'polypeptide(L)'
;MGRIWITDRRFLFTSSPDSSFYSLTVPLPSILSTRFEHPTFGANYLAFEIKPSSGAELRFKNQAMFQFVALLEKTKERAIYMKRQAAQEDEGLPTYTSPPESSTVTLVGDVPVDNPTYF
;
A
#
# COMPACT_ATOMS: atom_id res chain seq x y z
N MET A 1 -26.20 -8.65 5.57
CA MET A 1 -25.40 -8.86 6.81
C MET A 1 -24.14 -9.59 6.42
N GLY A 2 -23.05 -9.45 7.17
CA GLY A 2 -21.76 -10.01 6.76
C GLY A 2 -20.78 -10.12 7.92
N ARG A 3 -19.58 -10.61 7.61
CA ARG A 3 -18.45 -10.72 8.53
C ARG A 3 -17.33 -9.81 8.07
N ILE A 4 -16.68 -9.19 9.03
CA ILE A 4 -15.54 -8.29 8.84
C ILE A 4 -14.28 -8.99 9.33
N TRP A 5 -13.20 -8.83 8.60
CA TRP A 5 -11.88 -9.35 8.94
C TRP A 5 -10.84 -8.25 8.77
N ILE A 6 -9.88 -8.18 9.70
CA ILE A 6 -8.68 -7.37 9.56
C ILE A 6 -7.49 -8.31 9.57
N THR A 7 -6.59 -8.09 8.63
CA THR A 7 -5.27 -8.74 8.56
C THR A 7 -4.19 -7.68 8.64
N ASP A 8 -2.92 -8.07 8.73
CA ASP A 8 -1.81 -7.11 8.74
C ASP A 8 -1.68 -6.29 7.44
N ARG A 9 -2.35 -6.68 6.35
CA ARG A 9 -2.23 -6.03 5.04
C ARG A 9 -3.54 -5.46 4.50
N ARG A 10 -4.67 -6.06 4.86
CA ARG A 10 -5.97 -5.79 4.21
C ARG A 10 -7.12 -5.82 5.22
N PHE A 11 -8.10 -4.97 4.97
CA PHE A 11 -9.45 -5.03 5.50
C PHE A 11 -10.33 -5.83 4.54
N LEU A 12 -11.15 -6.73 5.06
CA LEU A 12 -12.06 -7.55 4.27
C LEU A 12 -13.46 -7.54 4.86
N PHE A 13 -14.45 -7.44 3.99
CA PHE A 13 -15.84 -7.71 4.30
C PHE A 13 -16.34 -8.83 3.40
N THR A 14 -17.07 -9.77 3.99
CA THR A 14 -17.71 -10.89 3.29
C THR A 14 -19.19 -10.86 3.65
N SER A 15 -20.07 -10.92 2.65
CA SER A 15 -21.50 -10.93 2.89
C SER A 15 -22.02 -12.35 3.15
N SER A 16 -23.28 -12.42 3.58
CA SER A 16 -24.06 -13.66 3.53
C SER A 16 -24.34 -14.09 2.08
N PRO A 17 -24.43 -15.40 1.80
CA PRO A 17 -24.57 -15.94 0.44
C PRO A 17 -25.78 -15.41 -0.35
N ASP A 18 -26.85 -14.99 0.33
CA ASP A 18 -28.06 -14.45 -0.32
C ASP A 18 -27.98 -12.94 -0.64
N SER A 19 -26.82 -12.32 -0.48
CA SER A 19 -26.63 -10.88 -0.70
C SER A 19 -26.17 -10.58 -2.13
N SER A 20 -26.75 -9.55 -2.75
CA SER A 20 -26.31 -9.05 -4.07
C SER A 20 -24.88 -8.53 -4.09
N PHE A 21 -24.33 -8.17 -2.92
CA PHE A 21 -22.94 -7.78 -2.73
C PHE A 21 -22.19 -8.94 -2.10
N TYR A 22 -21.09 -9.42 -2.70
CA TYR A 22 -20.37 -10.61 -2.20
C TYR A 22 -19.25 -10.29 -1.20
N SER A 23 -18.33 -9.39 -1.57
CA SER A 23 -17.20 -9.06 -0.70
C SER A 23 -16.57 -7.71 -1.05
N LEU A 24 -15.91 -7.10 -0.07
CA LEU A 24 -15.08 -5.92 -0.23
C LEU A 24 -13.68 -6.26 0.31
N THR A 25 -12.63 -6.03 -0.47
CA THR A 25 -11.25 -6.15 0.00
C THR A 25 -10.53 -4.83 -0.22
N VAL A 26 -9.98 -4.27 0.85
CA VAL A 26 -9.31 -2.97 0.82
C VAL A 26 -7.90 -3.13 1.41
N PRO A 27 -6.83 -2.83 0.66
CA PRO A 27 -5.49 -2.73 1.23
C PRO A 27 -5.46 -1.62 2.30
N LEU A 28 -4.88 -1.90 3.46
CA LEU A 28 -4.80 -0.91 4.54
C LEU A 28 -4.12 0.41 4.11
N PRO A 29 -3.03 0.40 3.31
CA PRO A 29 -2.41 1.64 2.85
C PRO A 29 -3.26 2.45 1.87
N SER A 30 -4.32 1.88 1.31
CA SER A 30 -5.24 2.58 0.40
C SER A 30 -6.34 3.34 1.14
N ILE A 31 -6.49 3.12 2.45
CA ILE A 31 -7.43 3.83 3.32
C ILE A 31 -6.78 5.17 3.69
N LEU A 32 -7.29 6.27 3.15
CA LEU A 32 -6.78 7.62 3.39
C LEU A 32 -7.28 8.18 4.71
N SER A 33 -8.57 8.01 5.00
CA SER A 33 -9.20 8.51 6.20
C SER A 33 -10.33 7.59 6.67
N THR A 34 -10.57 7.59 7.98
CA THR A 34 -11.71 6.92 8.61
C THR A 34 -12.43 7.91 9.52
N ARG A 35 -13.74 8.01 9.41
CA ARG A 35 -14.55 8.93 10.23
C ARG A 35 -15.70 8.18 10.89
N PHE A 36 -15.81 8.33 12.20
CA PHE A 36 -16.94 7.80 12.94
C PHE A 36 -18.03 8.87 13.01
N GLU A 37 -19.21 8.55 12.48
CA GLU A 37 -20.34 9.47 12.41
C GLU A 37 -21.46 9.02 13.36
N HIS A 38 -21.93 9.94 14.20
CA HIS A 38 -23.05 9.76 15.12
C HIS A 38 -24.21 10.68 14.70
N PRO A 39 -25.02 10.28 13.71
CA PRO A 39 -26.12 11.11 13.24
C PRO A 39 -27.20 11.26 14.33
N THR A 40 -27.79 12.45 14.44
CA THR A 40 -28.89 12.75 15.39
C THR A 40 -30.07 11.79 15.22
N PHE A 41 -30.28 11.32 13.99
CA PHE A 41 -31.26 10.29 13.64
C PHE A 41 -30.57 9.20 12.81
N GLY A 42 -30.61 7.96 13.29
CA GLY A 42 -30.08 6.80 12.57
C GLY A 42 -29.11 5.96 13.39
N ALA A 43 -28.45 5.01 12.73
CA ALA A 43 -27.42 4.17 13.33
C ALA A 43 -26.03 4.73 13.00
N ASN A 44 -25.12 4.60 13.96
CA ASN A 44 -23.72 4.99 13.80
C ASN A 44 -23.09 4.24 12.63
N TYR A 45 -22.18 4.90 11.94
CA TYR A 45 -21.43 4.30 10.85
C TYR A 45 -19.99 4.79 10.84
N LEU A 46 -19.13 3.96 10.26
CA LEU A 46 -17.74 4.28 9.97
C LEU A 46 -17.61 4.55 8.47
N ALA A 47 -17.26 5.78 8.11
CA ALA A 47 -17.00 6.17 6.75
C ALA A 47 -15.51 5.97 6.42
N PHE A 48 -15.23 5.39 5.27
CA PHE A 48 -13.89 5.16 4.73
C PHE A 48 -13.68 5.97 3.48
N GLU A 49 -12.54 6.63 3.39
CA GLU A 49 -12.06 7.23 2.15
C GLU A 49 -10.96 6.34 1.57
N ILE A 50 -11.19 5.77 0.39
CA ILE A 50 -10.34 4.70 -0.19
C ILE A 50 -9.87 5.12 -1.58
N LYS A 51 -8.57 5.26 -1.83
CA LYS A 51 -8.07 5.59 -3.18
C LYS A 51 -7.94 4.32 -4.05
N PRO A 52 -8.39 4.31 -5.32
CA PRO A 52 -9.00 5.39 -6.12
C PRO A 52 -10.55 5.42 -6.12
N SER A 53 -11.20 4.75 -5.17
CA SER A 53 -12.66 4.60 -5.10
C SER A 53 -13.35 5.78 -4.41
N SER A 54 -14.67 5.87 -4.51
CA SER A 54 -15.52 6.86 -3.83
C SER A 54 -15.71 6.60 -2.31
N GLY A 55 -14.92 5.71 -1.71
CA GLY A 55 -15.07 5.33 -0.30
C GLY A 55 -16.13 4.25 -0.04
N ALA A 56 -16.31 3.91 1.24
CA ALA A 56 -17.27 2.92 1.70
C ALA A 56 -17.82 3.28 3.09
N GLU A 57 -19.04 2.84 3.42
CA GLU A 57 -19.63 3.00 4.74
C GLU A 57 -19.85 1.63 5.41
N LEU A 58 -19.51 1.53 6.70
CA LEU A 58 -19.67 0.31 7.48
C LEU A 58 -20.57 0.56 8.69
N ARG A 59 -21.55 -0.33 8.88
CA ARG A 59 -22.51 -0.27 9.99
C ARG A 59 -22.45 -1.54 10.80
N PHE A 60 -22.40 -1.40 12.12
CA PHE A 60 -22.42 -2.51 13.05
C PHE A 60 -23.82 -2.66 13.63
N LYS A 61 -24.36 -3.89 13.60
CA LYS A 61 -25.69 -4.18 14.15
C LYS A 61 -25.65 -4.64 15.61
N ASN A 62 -24.70 -5.53 15.92
CA ASN A 62 -24.66 -6.26 17.20
C ASN A 62 -23.33 -6.12 17.95
N GLN A 63 -22.46 -5.17 17.58
CA GLN A 63 -21.12 -5.03 18.15
C GLN A 63 -20.68 -3.57 18.29
N ALA A 64 -19.81 -3.32 19.26
CA ALA A 64 -19.22 -2.01 19.51
C ALA A 64 -18.18 -1.66 18.44
N MET A 65 -18.47 -0.60 17.68
CA MET A 65 -17.62 -0.13 16.58
C MET A 65 -16.29 0.50 17.04
N PHE A 66 -16.23 1.09 18.25
CA PHE A 66 -15.03 1.77 18.73
C PHE A 66 -13.81 0.87 18.88
N GLN A 67 -13.99 -0.35 19.41
CA GLN A 67 -12.89 -1.31 19.52
C GLN A 67 -12.33 -1.69 18.14
N PHE A 68 -13.21 -1.84 17.17
CA PHE A 68 -12.84 -2.11 15.79
C PHE A 68 -12.06 -0.95 15.16
N VAL A 69 -12.52 0.29 15.36
CA VAL A 69 -11.83 1.50 14.85
C VAL A 69 -10.43 1.61 15.42
N ALA A 70 -10.26 1.42 16.74
CA ALA A 70 -8.95 1.45 17.38
C ALA A 70 -8.00 0.37 16.82
N LEU A 71 -8.51 -0.85 16.59
CA LEU A 71 -7.73 -1.92 15.98
C LEU A 71 -7.33 -1.60 14.53
N LEU A 72 -8.27 -1.05 13.75
CA LEU A 72 -8.05 -0.68 12.36
C LEU A 72 -6.96 0.39 12.23
N GLU A 73 -7.04 1.47 13.02
CA GLU A 73 -6.06 2.55 13.00
C GLU A 73 -4.66 2.04 13.35
N LYS A 74 -4.54 1.26 14.44
CA LYS A 74 -3.27 0.63 14.84
C LYS A 74 -2.69 -0.26 13.74
N THR A 75 -3.54 -1.06 13.09
CA THR A 75 -3.08 -1.99 12.04
C THR A 75 -2.70 -1.23 10.77
N LYS A 76 -3.42 -0.15 10.44
CA LYS A 76 -3.12 0.73 9.30
C LYS A 76 -1.75 1.41 9.46
N GLU A 77 -1.47 1.99 10.63
CA GLU A 77 -0.17 2.60 10.91
C GLU A 77 0.98 1.60 10.75
N ARG A 78 0.80 0.39 11.32
CA ARG A 78 1.77 -0.70 11.16
C ARG A 78 1.95 -1.08 9.70
N ALA A 79 0.88 -1.23 8.93
CA ALA A 79 0.93 -1.59 7.52
C ALA A 79 1.66 -0.53 6.67
N ILE A 80 1.47 0.75 6.97
CA ILE A 80 2.19 1.85 6.32
C ILE A 80 3.68 1.80 6.66
N TYR A 81 4.02 1.60 7.93
CA TYR A 81 5.41 1.47 8.36
C TYR A 81 6.11 0.30 7.67
N MET A 82 5.49 -0.89 7.67
CA MET A 82 6.02 -2.08 7.00
C MET A 82 6.16 -1.88 5.49
N LYS A 83 5.22 -1.17 4.84
CA LYS A 83 5.32 -0.84 3.41
C LYS A 83 6.49 0.10 3.12
N ARG A 84 6.74 1.10 3.98
CA ARG A 84 7.90 2.00 3.85
C ARG A 84 9.21 1.25 4.04
N GLN A 85 9.28 0.37 5.03
CA GLN A 85 10.44 -0.48 5.26
C GLN A 85 10.70 -1.39 4.06
N ALA A 86 9.67 -2.07 3.55
CA ALA A 86 9.80 -2.92 2.37
C ALA A 86 10.24 -2.14 1.13
N ALA A 87 9.75 -0.91 0.93
CA ALA A 87 10.19 -0.07 -0.19
C ALA A 87 11.66 0.36 -0.06
N GLN A 88 12.14 0.63 1.15
CA GLN A 88 13.56 0.93 1.40
C GLN A 88 14.46 -0.30 1.21
N GLU A 89 13.97 -1.49 1.56
CA GLU A 89 14.69 -2.75 1.35
C GLU A 89 14.73 -3.13 -0.14
N ASP A 90 13.67 -2.84 -0.90
CA ASP A 90 13.56 -3.11 -2.36
C ASP A 90 14.33 -2.05 -3.20
N GLU A 91 14.48 -0.82 -2.70
CA GLU A 91 15.44 0.19 -3.19
C GLU A 91 16.89 -0.10 -2.76
N GLY A 92 17.23 -1.37 -2.53
CA GLY A 92 18.61 -1.83 -2.50
C GLY A 92 19.32 -1.41 -3.78
N LEU A 93 20.06 -0.30 -3.68
CA LEU A 93 20.92 0.41 -4.63
C LEU A 93 21.06 -0.24 -6.02
N PRO A 94 20.99 0.54 -7.12
CA PRO A 94 21.40 0.01 -8.43
C PRO A 94 22.77 -0.64 -8.26
N THR A 95 22.86 -1.93 -8.63
CA THR A 95 24.16 -2.58 -8.77
C THR A 95 24.85 -1.80 -9.86
N TYR A 96 25.70 -0.85 -9.47
CA TYR A 96 26.70 -0.31 -10.37
C TYR A 96 27.51 -1.54 -10.76
N THR A 97 27.25 -2.06 -11.96
CA THR A 97 28.29 -2.76 -12.68
C THR A 97 29.43 -1.76 -12.71
N SER A 98 30.47 -2.00 -11.90
CA SER A 98 31.71 -1.25 -11.98
C SER A 98 32.03 -1.13 -13.47
N PRO A 99 32.35 0.07 -13.99
CA PRO A 99 32.74 0.17 -15.39
C PRO A 99 33.80 -0.91 -15.64
N PRO A 100 33.70 -1.66 -16.75
CA PRO A 100 34.68 -2.69 -17.06
C PRO A 100 36.06 -2.08 -16.85
N GLU A 101 36.89 -2.81 -16.11
CA GLU A 101 38.18 -2.39 -15.62
C GLU A 101 38.92 -1.56 -16.66
N SER A 102 39.43 -0.41 -16.23
CA SER A 102 40.35 0.48 -16.93
C SER A 102 40.77 -0.04 -18.31
N SER A 103 40.18 0.51 -19.36
CA SER A 103 40.82 0.51 -20.67
C SER A 103 42.21 1.11 -20.46
N THR A 104 43.22 0.24 -20.41
CA THR A 104 44.59 0.65 -20.30
C THR A 104 44.89 1.38 -21.59
N VAL A 105 44.91 2.71 -21.54
CA VAL A 105 45.37 3.52 -22.67
C VAL A 105 46.86 3.24 -22.77
N THR A 106 47.24 2.39 -23.71
CA THR A 106 48.64 2.24 -24.09
C THR A 106 49.03 3.52 -24.81
N LEU A 107 49.60 4.48 -24.07
CA LEU A 107 50.24 5.65 -24.68
C LEU A 107 51.50 5.19 -25.40
N VAL A 108 51.44 5.13 -26.72
CA VAL A 108 52.65 5.11 -27.56
C VAL A 108 52.82 6.53 -28.12
N GLY A 109 53.73 7.30 -27.53
CA GLY A 109 54.16 8.58 -28.10
C GLY A 109 53.17 9.75 -27.96
N ASP A 110 52.43 9.84 -26.86
CA ASP A 110 51.72 11.06 -26.41
C ASP A 110 50.63 11.62 -27.35
N VAL A 111 49.99 10.77 -28.17
CA VAL A 111 48.80 11.16 -28.96
C VAL A 111 47.67 10.14 -28.76
N PRO A 112 46.45 10.55 -28.35
CA PRO A 112 45.31 9.65 -28.26
C PRO A 112 44.84 9.26 -29.68
N VAL A 113 44.84 7.95 -29.97
CA VAL A 113 44.30 7.39 -31.21
C VAL A 113 42.76 7.44 -31.19
N ASP A 114 42.20 8.09 -32.20
CA ASP A 114 40.76 8.20 -32.48
C ASP A 114 40.16 6.80 -32.73
N ASN A 115 39.03 6.50 -32.08
CA ASN A 115 38.36 5.21 -32.16
C ASN A 115 37.48 5.15 -33.42
N PRO A 116 37.58 4.14 -34.31
CA PRO A 116 36.78 4.14 -35.52
C PRO A 116 35.28 3.90 -35.21
N THR A 117 34.43 4.72 -35.80
CA THR A 117 32.97 4.60 -35.79
C THR A 117 32.53 3.29 -36.45
N TYR A 118 31.80 2.44 -35.71
CA TYR A 118 31.21 1.20 -36.24
C TYR A 118 30.00 1.51 -37.15
N PHE A 119 29.93 0.82 -38.30
CA PHE A 119 28.73 0.64 -39.12
C PHE A 119 27.76 -0.35 -38.47
#